data_AF-A0AAD7YNU6-F1
#
_entry.id   AF-A0AAD7YNU6-F1
#
_cell.length_a   1.000
_cell.length_b   1.000
_cell.length_c   1.000
_cell.angle_alpha   90.00
_cell.angle_beta   90.00
_cell.angle_gamma   90.00
#
_symmetry.space_group_name_H-M   'P 1'
#
loop_
_entity.id
_entity.type
_entity.pdbx_description
1 polymer ?
#
loop_
_entity_poly.entity_id
_entity_poly.type
_entity_poly.pdbx_seq_one_letter_code
_entity_poly.pdbx_strand_id
1 'polypeptide(L)'
;MLTKSPKPAYKRYITWGIKGALLVEGIGLAASYVLWSKLNSDRNFRLYMYKNHNWVLEGYYGLGETIAENKIRELDQAVWRNEGQI
;
A
#
# COMPACT_ATOMS: atom_id res chain seq x y z
N MET A 1 47.38 28.74 -10.59
CA MET A 1 46.05 29.13 -10.06
C MET A 1 45.07 28.01 -10.37
N LEU A 2 44.41 27.42 -9.37
CA LEU A 2 43.43 26.35 -9.57
C LEU A 2 42.15 26.94 -10.18
N THR A 3 41.88 26.62 -11.44
CA THR A 3 40.68 27.06 -12.15
C THR A 3 39.50 26.17 -11.72
N LYS A 4 38.54 26.74 -10.99
CA LYS A 4 37.35 26.03 -10.53
C LYS A 4 36.34 25.99 -11.68
N SER A 5 36.18 24.82 -12.32
CA SER A 5 35.16 24.68 -13.37
C SER A 5 33.75 24.72 -12.75
N PRO A 6 32.79 25.42 -13.38
CA PRO A 6 31.43 25.50 -12.87
C PRO A 6 30.80 24.10 -12.88
N LYS A 7 30.25 23.67 -11.75
CA LYS A 7 29.51 22.40 -11.66
C LYS A 7 28.35 22.45 -12.66
N PRO A 8 28.16 21.40 -13.47
CA PRO A 8 27.20 21.47 -14.55
C PRO A 8 25.76 21.42 -14.03
N ALA A 9 24.89 22.27 -14.59
CA ALA A 9 23.54 22.52 -14.10
C ALA A 9 22.65 21.26 -14.06
N TYR A 10 22.90 20.28 -14.95
CA TYR A 10 22.15 19.02 -15.00
C TYR A 10 22.25 18.19 -13.71
N LYS A 11 23.38 18.27 -12.99
CA LYS A 11 23.55 17.56 -11.70
C LYS A 11 22.55 18.01 -10.64
N ARG A 12 22.10 19.28 -10.71
CA ARG A 12 21.08 19.81 -9.80
C ARG A 12 19.72 19.19 -10.08
N TYR A 13 19.30 19.09 -11.34
CA TYR A 13 18.02 18.48 -11.69
C TYR A 13 17.97 16.98 -11.36
N ILE A 14 19.07 16.25 -11.60
CA ILE A 14 19.15 14.83 -11.24
C ILE A 14 19.05 14.64 -9.71
N THR A 15 19.77 15.44 -8.93
CA THR A 15 19.73 15.32 -7.46
C THR A 15 18.36 15.69 -6.89
N TRP A 16 17.65 16.65 -7.48
CA TRP A 16 16.26 16.94 -7.13
C TRP A 16 15.30 15.83 -7.57
N GLY A 17 15.48 15.26 -8.76
CA GLY A 17 14.68 14.15 -9.25
C GLY A 17 14.78 12.91 -8.36
N ILE A 18 16.00 12.53 -7.95
CA ILE A 18 16.22 11.39 -7.04
C ILE A 18 15.57 11.65 -5.68
N LYS A 19 15.74 12.85 -5.11
CA LYS A 19 15.10 13.21 -3.84
C LYS A 19 13.58 13.18 -3.93
N GLY A 20 13.02 13.67 -5.03
CA GLY A 20 11.58 13.62 -5.29
C GLY A 20 11.07 12.19 -5.39
N ALA A 21 11.77 11.33 -6.15
CA ALA A 21 11.43 9.92 -6.29
C ALA A 21 11.43 9.20 -4.93
N LEU A 22 12.48 9.37 -4.13
CA LEU A 22 12.56 8.78 -2.79
C LEU A 22 11.45 9.27 -1.86
N LEU A 23 11.06 10.55 -1.96
CA LEU A 23 9.96 11.08 -1.16
C LEU A 23 8.62 10.44 -1.57
N VAL A 24 8.37 10.36 -2.88
CA VAL A 24 7.14 9.75 -3.42
C VAL A 24 7.07 8.27 -3.06
N GLU A 25 8.17 7.53 -3.22
CA GLU A 25 8.25 6.13 -2.81
C GLU A 25 8.05 5.97 -1.30
N GLY A 26 8.67 6.83 -0.48
CA GLY A 26 8.49 6.82 0.97
C GLY A 26 7.03 7.01 1.38
N ILE A 27 6.32 7.95 0.74
CA ILE A 27 4.89 8.16 0.96
C ILE A 27 4.08 6.94 0.50
N GLY A 28 4.41 6.38 -0.67
CA GLY A 28 3.73 5.20 -1.22
C GLY A 28 3.88 3.98 -0.30
N LEU A 29 5.07 3.72 0.21
CA LEU A 29 5.35 2.65 1.17
C LEU A 29 4.61 2.87 2.50
N ALA A 30 4.63 4.10 3.03
CA ALA A 30 3.91 4.43 4.26
C ALA A 30 2.39 4.24 4.10
N ALA A 31 1.82 4.74 3.00
CA ALA A 31 0.40 4.57 2.70
C ALA A 31 0.02 3.09 2.54
N SER A 32 0.85 2.31 1.85
CA SER A 32 0.63 0.87 1.66
C SER A 32 0.67 0.12 3.00
N TYR A 33 1.60 0.47 3.89
CA TYR A 33 1.68 -0.12 5.22
C TYR A 33 0.47 0.22 6.10
N VAL A 34 0.05 1.49 6.09
CA VAL A 34 -1.16 1.93 6.83
C VAL A 34 -2.39 1.18 6.32
N LEU A 35 -2.51 1.02 5.00
CA LEU A 35 -3.60 0.26 4.38
C LEU A 35 -3.59 -1.20 4.83
N TRP A 36 -2.43 -1.86 4.76
CA TRP A 36 -2.26 -3.23 5.24
C TRP A 36 -2.61 -3.35 6.74
N SER A 37 -2.14 -2.42 7.57
CA SER A 37 -2.41 -2.40 9.01
C SER A 37 -3.91 -2.29 9.29
N LYS A 38 -4.63 -1.41 8.59
CA LYS A 38 -6.09 -1.31 8.75
C LYS A 38 -6.83 -2.56 8.29
N LEU A 39 -6.44 -3.15 7.16
CA LEU A 39 -7.02 -4.42 6.67
C LEU A 39 -6.79 -5.58 7.65
N ASN A 40 -5.65 -5.59 8.31
CA ASN A 40 -5.30 -6.64 9.27
C ASN A 40 -6.00 -6.47 10.62
N SER A 41 -6.23 -5.23 11.05
CA SER A 41 -6.79 -4.93 12.38
C SER A 41 -8.31 -4.82 12.42
N ASP A 42 -8.97 -4.31 11.37
CA ASP A 42 -10.40 -3.98 11.40
C ASP A 42 -11.20 -4.69 10.29
N ARG A 43 -12.16 -5.50 10.72
CA ARG A 43 -13.09 -6.21 9.82
C ARG A 43 -14.11 -5.28 9.15
N ASN A 44 -14.54 -4.22 9.81
CA ASN A 44 -15.45 -3.24 9.22
C ASN A 44 -14.78 -2.48 8.09
N PHE A 45 -13.49 -2.18 8.25
CA PHE A 45 -12.68 -1.60 7.18
C PHE A 45 -12.55 -2.58 6.01
N ARG A 46 -12.35 -3.88 6.26
CA ARG A 46 -12.39 -4.90 5.20
C ARG A 46 -13.73 -4.94 4.49
N LEU A 47 -14.85 -4.84 5.20
CA LEU A 47 -16.19 -4.76 4.59
C LEU A 47 -16.35 -3.51 3.72
N TYR A 48 -15.88 -2.35 4.20
CA TYR A 48 -15.88 -1.13 3.40
C TYR A 48 -15.08 -1.31 2.11
N MET A 49 -13.91 -1.94 2.20
CA MET A 49 -13.07 -2.22 1.03
C MET A 49 -13.72 -3.25 0.12
N TYR A 50 -14.43 -4.25 0.65
CA TYR A 50 -15.22 -5.20 -0.14
C TYR A 50 -16.27 -4.48 -0.99
N LYS A 51 -16.97 -3.49 -0.41
CA LYS A 51 -18.03 -2.75 -1.10
C LYS A 51 -17.53 -1.72 -2.10
N ASN A 52 -16.41 -1.05 -1.82
CA ASN A 52 -15.93 0.08 -2.64
C ASN A 52 -14.74 -0.29 -3.54
N HIS A 53 -13.81 -1.10 -3.04
CA HIS A 53 -12.50 -1.37 -3.65
C HIS A 53 -12.15 -2.86 -3.56
N ASN A 54 -13.05 -3.74 -4.03
CA ASN A 54 -12.91 -5.19 -3.86
C ASN A 54 -11.56 -5.71 -4.39
N TRP A 55 -11.05 -5.15 -5.49
CA TRP A 55 -9.76 -5.53 -6.08
C TRP A 55 -8.58 -5.42 -5.08
N VAL A 56 -8.58 -4.43 -4.18
CA VAL A 56 -7.56 -4.28 -3.14
C VAL A 56 -7.68 -5.40 -2.10
N LEU A 57 -8.92 -5.67 -1.69
CA LEU A 57 -9.21 -6.67 -0.67
C LEU A 57 -8.91 -8.08 -1.17
N GLU A 58 -9.22 -8.38 -2.43
CA GLU A 58 -8.85 -9.64 -3.08
C GLU A 58 -7.33 -9.83 -3.14
N GLY A 59 -6.58 -8.77 -3.47
CA GLY A 59 -5.13 -8.80 -3.39
C GLY A 59 -4.63 -9.09 -1.98
N TYR A 60 -5.21 -8.45 -0.96
CA TYR A 60 -4.89 -8.72 0.44
C TYR A 60 -5.17 -10.17 0.84
N TYR A 61 -6.33 -10.73 0.48
CA TYR A 61 -6.66 -12.13 0.76
C TYR A 61 -5.75 -13.10 0.01
N GLY A 62 -5.49 -12.86 -1.28
CA GLY A 62 -4.61 -13.70 -2.07
C GLY A 62 -3.17 -13.73 -1.54
N LEU A 63 -2.63 -12.58 -1.13
CA LEU A 63 -1.34 -12.52 -0.42
C LEU A 63 -1.41 -13.26 0.92
N GLY A 64 -2.50 -13.10 1.66
CA GLY A 64 -2.74 -13.79 2.92
C GLY A 64 -2.70 -15.30 2.76
N GLU A 65 -3.42 -15.85 1.77
CA GLU A 65 -3.58 -17.27 1.46
C GLU A 65 -2.30 -17.91 0.88
N THR A 66 -1.51 -17.14 0.15
CA THR A 66 -0.25 -17.63 -0.44
C THR A 66 0.90 -17.63 0.56
N ILE A 67 0.93 -16.67 1.47
CA ILE A 67 1.98 -16.53 2.48
C ILE A 67 1.65 -17.36 3.73
N ALA A 68 0.37 -17.51 4.05
CA ALA A 68 -0.13 -18.29 5.18
C ALA A 68 -1.41 -19.01 4.78
N GLU A 69 -1.70 -20.19 5.32
CA GLU A 69 -2.99 -20.87 5.10
C GLU A 69 -4.14 -20.20 5.89
N ASN A 70 -4.24 -18.87 5.80
CA ASN A 70 -5.15 -18.04 6.56
C ASN A 70 -6.53 -18.01 5.89
N LYS A 71 -7.53 -18.60 6.55
CA LYS A 71 -8.94 -18.63 6.09
C LYS A 71 -9.74 -17.35 6.41
N ILE A 72 -9.06 -16.20 6.44
CA ILE A 72 -9.67 -14.92 6.86
C ILE A 72 -10.81 -14.53 5.92
N ARG A 73 -10.67 -14.78 4.61
CA ARG A 73 -11.71 -14.53 3.61
C ARG A 73 -13.01 -15.26 3.93
N GLU A 74 -12.93 -16.55 4.20
CA GLU A 74 -14.10 -17.39 4.48
C GLU A 74 -14.81 -16.94 5.76
N LEU A 75 -14.02 -16.64 6.80
CA LEU A 75 -14.53 -16.14 8.08
C LEU A 75 -15.28 -14.82 7.93
N ASP A 76 -14.70 -13.87 7.19
CA ASP A 76 -15.32 -12.58 6.95
C ASP A 76 -16.60 -12.72 6.14
N GLN A 77 -16.59 -13.52 5.07
CA GLN A 77 -17.80 -13.76 4.27
C GLN A 77 -18.91 -14.42 5.08
N ALA A 78 -18.58 -15.40 5.93
CA ALA A 78 -19.56 -16.03 6.81
C ALA A 78 -20.18 -15.03 7.79
N VAL A 79 -19.37 -14.17 8.39
CA VAL A 79 -19.84 -13.13 9.32
C VAL A 79 -20.72 -12.12 8.60
N TRP A 80 -20.27 -11.59 7.46
CA TRP A 80 -21.02 -10.58 6.72
C TRP A 80 -22.35 -11.10 6.18
N ARG A 81 -22.41 -12.37 5.77
CA ARG A 81 -23.67 -13.04 5.40
C ARG A 81 -24.60 -13.21 6.60
N ASN A 82 -24.08 -13.63 7.75
CA ASN A 82 -24.86 -13.79 8.97
C ASN A 82 -25.40 -12.45 9.50
N GLU A 83 -24.64 -11.37 9.30
CA GLU A 83 -25.05 -9.99 9.65
C GLU A 83 -25.94 -9.33 8.57
N GLY A 84 -26.20 -10.00 7.43
CA GLY A 84 -27.01 -9.47 6.33
C GLY A 84 -26.38 -8.27 5.61
N GLN A 85 -25.05 -8.15 5.66
CA GLN A 85 -24.30 -7.04 5.07
C GLN A 85 -23.91 -7.30 3.60
N ILE A 86 -23.93 -8.58 3.19
CA ILE A 86 -23.71 -9.11 1.83
C ILE A 86 -24.64 -10.28 1.55
#